data_AF-A0A5A8CAC6-F1
#
_entry.id   AF-A0A5A8CAC6-F1
#
_cell.length_a   1.000
_cell.length_b   1.000
_cell.length_c   1.000
_cell.angle_alpha   90.00
_cell.angle_beta   90.00
_cell.angle_gamma   90.00
#
_symmetry.space_group_name_H-M   'P 1'
#
loop_
_entity.id
_entity.type
_entity.pdbx_description
1 polymer ?
#
loop_
_entity_poly.entity_id
_entity_poly.type
_entity_poly.pdbx_seq_one_letter_code
_entity_poly.pdbx_strand_id
1 'polypeptide(L)'
;MEGTLFKRGGGTSLFGRKNWKERYFVLGSDAALRYYESEAAYKAKPESPLKMKAMSVKGAEAHRIEGDDLAGLPDGADPSQGFSIDTASGRTLLMMCAPTGSPKSAQLWMRAFKASAEAEAEAKAAAEQEAAAAAAAALALEEAARQEAAAAAAAAAAAAAASAQAAEAARAESEIPSPPPTPPPAATQAPETPADAQHGAACAEAEIEAECDSEDEAVAEAKLALELSKLPEPPSERDDSDLMECSRANVEAIFRWVDVNNDGEIQVVEFTNAASGKHRVTMRKAGVSLSKRHSYKIPGMVMQISDFQKLSLFQSLDIDGNSSISLEEWVLAFENSKSREFQVWMSEILKQIRDMEGGFRPLQRV
;
A
#
# COMPACT_ATOMS: atom_id res chain seq x y z
N MET A 1 -32.05 13.76 9.03
CA MET A 1 -32.64 13.72 10.40
C MET A 1 -31.84 14.65 11.28
N GLU A 2 -32.48 15.42 12.16
CA GLU A 2 -31.78 16.34 13.06
C GLU A 2 -32.40 16.38 14.46
N GLY A 3 -31.61 16.73 15.47
CA GLY A 3 -32.06 16.84 16.84
C GLY A 3 -30.96 16.71 17.89
N THR A 4 -31.32 17.00 19.12
CA THR A 4 -30.38 16.98 20.26
C THR A 4 -30.18 15.56 20.80
N LEU A 5 -28.91 15.17 20.96
CA LEU A 5 -28.50 13.93 21.60
C LEU A 5 -27.37 14.20 22.60
N PHE A 6 -27.32 13.38 23.64
CA PHE A 6 -26.16 13.30 24.51
C PHE A 6 -25.18 12.29 23.94
N LYS A 7 -23.91 12.67 23.87
CA LYS A 7 -22.83 11.78 23.48
C LYS A 7 -21.80 11.64 24.60
N ARG A 8 -21.27 10.43 24.77
CA ARG A 8 -20.15 10.19 25.67
C ARG A 8 -18.87 10.79 25.07
N GLY A 9 -18.14 11.56 25.86
CA GLY A 9 -16.79 12.01 25.50
C GLY A 9 -15.80 10.85 25.60
N GLY A 10 -14.95 10.67 24.59
CA GLY A 10 -13.94 9.61 24.52
C GLY A 10 -12.75 9.75 25.48
N GLY A 11 -12.84 10.59 26.52
CA GLY A 11 -11.82 10.68 27.56
C GLY A 11 -10.52 11.42 27.20
N THR A 12 -10.32 11.90 25.97
CA THR A 12 -9.08 12.56 25.50
C THR A 12 -8.71 13.90 26.19
N SER A 13 -9.43 14.30 27.23
CA SER A 13 -9.04 15.44 28.06
C SER A 13 -7.82 15.09 28.93
N LEU A 14 -7.01 16.09 29.31
CA LEU A 14 -5.83 15.98 30.21
C LEU A 14 -6.07 15.22 31.54
N PHE A 15 -7.32 14.92 31.90
CA PHE A 15 -7.70 14.18 33.11
C PHE A 15 -8.55 12.94 32.82
N GLY A 16 -8.60 12.44 31.57
CA GLY A 16 -9.32 11.21 31.24
C GLY A 16 -10.84 11.28 31.40
N ARG A 17 -11.42 12.47 31.63
CA ARG A 17 -12.82 12.59 32.04
C ARG A 17 -13.75 12.22 30.89
N LYS A 18 -14.36 11.06 31.04
CA LYS A 18 -15.51 10.64 30.25
C LYS A 18 -16.73 11.38 30.82
N ASN A 19 -17.22 12.39 30.09
CA ASN A 19 -18.41 13.16 30.43
C ASN A 19 -19.44 13.04 29.30
N TRP A 20 -20.73 13.08 29.65
CA TRP A 20 -21.79 13.19 28.65
C TRP A 20 -21.95 14.65 28.22
N LYS A 21 -22.04 14.87 26.91
CA LYS A 21 -22.17 16.20 26.32
C LYS A 21 -23.40 16.25 25.43
N GLU A 22 -24.28 17.20 25.70
CA GLU A 22 -25.42 17.52 24.84
C GLU A 22 -24.92 18.16 23.55
N ARG A 23 -25.34 17.66 22.39
CA ARG A 23 -24.96 18.20 21.08
C ARG A 23 -26.15 18.11 20.12
N TYR A 24 -26.24 19.06 19.20
CA TYR A 24 -27.23 19.02 18.13
C TYR A 24 -26.66 18.23 16.95
N PHE A 25 -27.26 17.09 16.64
CA PHE A 25 -26.82 16.22 15.55
C PHE A 25 -27.64 16.47 14.30
N VAL A 26 -26.97 16.39 13.15
CA VAL A 26 -27.58 16.48 11.83
C VAL A 26 -27.03 15.33 11.00
N LEU A 27 -27.89 14.39 10.66
CA LEU A 27 -27.64 13.36 9.66
C LEU A 27 -28.17 13.88 8.32
N GLY A 28 -27.24 14.27 7.46
CA GLY A 28 -27.56 14.82 6.14
C GLY A 28 -28.06 13.76 5.15
N SER A 29 -28.59 14.22 4.02
CA SER A 29 -28.96 13.33 2.90
C SER A 29 -27.75 12.70 2.22
N ASP A 30 -26.57 13.26 2.45
CA ASP A 30 -25.26 12.80 1.99
C ASP A 30 -24.67 11.70 2.89
N ALA A 31 -25.49 11.06 3.73
CA ALA A 31 -25.09 10.08 4.75
C ALA A 31 -24.08 10.59 5.80
N ALA A 32 -23.72 11.87 5.76
CA ALA A 32 -22.75 12.46 6.67
C ALA A 32 -23.41 12.92 7.98
N LEU A 33 -22.88 12.38 9.08
CA LEU A 33 -23.21 12.79 10.43
C LEU A 33 -22.34 13.97 10.86
N ARG A 34 -23.03 15.05 11.27
CA ARG A 34 -22.43 16.28 11.79
C ARG A 34 -23.02 16.58 13.16
N TYR A 35 -22.28 17.31 14.00
CA TYR A 35 -22.82 17.80 15.24
C TYR A 35 -22.30 19.20 15.60
N TYR A 36 -23.15 19.93 16.29
CA TYR A 36 -22.95 21.32 16.71
C TYR A 36 -23.11 21.43 18.22
N GLU A 37 -22.66 22.55 18.77
CA GLU A 37 -22.82 22.82 20.20
C GLU A 37 -24.30 22.88 20.60
N SER A 38 -25.13 23.49 19.76
CA SER A 38 -26.58 23.62 19.97
C SER A 38 -27.31 23.78 18.63
N GLU A 39 -28.64 23.69 18.65
CA GLU A 39 -29.50 23.97 17.49
C GLU A 39 -29.31 25.41 17.00
N ALA A 40 -29.15 26.37 17.91
CA ALA A 40 -28.90 27.76 17.57
C ALA A 40 -27.55 27.93 16.84
N ALA A 41 -26.51 27.22 17.27
CA ALA A 41 -25.21 27.24 16.59
C ALA A 41 -25.29 26.65 15.18
N TYR A 42 -26.04 25.56 15.01
CA TYR A 42 -26.31 24.98 13.70
C TYR A 42 -27.04 25.97 12.77
N LYS A 43 -28.12 26.59 13.25
CA LYS A 43 -28.88 27.56 12.46
C LYS A 43 -28.07 28.81 12.09
N ALA A 44 -27.13 29.21 12.94
CA ALA A 44 -26.28 30.36 12.68
C ALA A 44 -25.16 30.06 11.67
N LYS A 45 -24.56 28.85 11.71
CA LYS A 45 -23.42 28.44 10.87
C LYS A 45 -23.49 26.95 10.51
N PRO A 46 -24.39 26.54 9.60
CA PRO A 46 -24.59 25.14 9.24
C PRO A 46 -23.37 24.50 8.54
N GLU A 47 -22.49 25.30 7.97
CA GLU A 47 -21.24 24.85 7.33
C GLU A 47 -20.08 24.63 8.31
N SER A 48 -20.26 24.97 9.60
CA SER A 48 -19.20 24.95 10.62
C SER A 48 -19.47 23.96 11.76
N PRO A 49 -19.50 22.63 11.50
CA PRO A 49 -19.65 21.62 12.55
C PRO A 49 -18.45 21.61 13.51
N LEU A 50 -18.67 21.16 14.75
CA LEU A 50 -17.63 21.10 15.79
C LEU A 50 -16.46 20.16 15.43
N LYS A 51 -16.70 19.18 14.56
CA LYS A 51 -15.64 18.38 13.94
C LYS A 51 -15.55 18.81 12.47
N MET A 52 -14.35 19.22 12.04
CA MET A 52 -14.10 19.70 10.67
C MET A 52 -14.39 18.65 9.59
N LYS A 53 -14.34 17.35 9.92
CA LYS A 53 -14.73 16.26 9.02
C LYS A 53 -16.08 15.70 9.45
N ALA A 54 -17.01 15.65 8.49
CA ALA A 54 -18.21 14.84 8.59
C ALA A 54 -17.85 13.37 8.87
N MET A 55 -18.68 12.69 9.64
CA MET A 55 -18.47 11.28 9.99
C MET A 55 -19.49 10.43 9.23
N SER A 56 -19.03 9.37 8.58
CA SER A 56 -19.90 8.33 8.03
C SER A 56 -20.27 7.34 9.14
N VAL A 57 -21.51 6.86 9.13
CA VAL A 57 -22.02 5.88 10.10
C VAL A 57 -22.08 4.51 9.43
N LYS A 58 -21.45 3.50 10.03
CA LYS A 58 -21.45 2.11 9.55
C LYS A 58 -22.55 1.27 10.18
N GLY A 59 -22.96 1.61 11.40
CA GLY A 59 -23.92 0.81 12.15
C GLY A 59 -24.46 1.56 13.35
N ALA A 60 -25.59 1.08 13.86
CA ALA A 60 -26.19 1.58 15.08
C ALA A 60 -26.86 0.43 15.85
N GLU A 61 -26.57 0.32 17.14
CA GLU A 61 -27.07 -0.76 18.00
C GLU A 61 -27.56 -0.24 19.33
N ALA A 62 -28.62 -0.86 19.85
CA ALA A 62 -29.09 -0.58 21.20
C ALA A 62 -27.98 -0.94 22.19
N HIS A 63 -27.70 -0.05 23.13
CA HIS A 63 -26.61 -0.22 24.07
C HIS A 63 -27.05 0.25 25.44
N ARG A 64 -27.10 -0.67 26.41
CA ARG A 64 -27.41 -0.32 27.78
C ARG A 64 -26.20 0.33 28.43
N ILE A 65 -26.38 1.53 28.97
CA ILE A 65 -25.31 2.27 29.62
C ILE A 65 -25.07 1.68 31.01
N GLU A 66 -23.88 1.17 31.26
CA GLU A 66 -23.51 0.50 32.51
C GLU A 66 -22.09 0.88 32.96
N GLY A 67 -21.71 0.51 34.18
CA GLY A 67 -20.35 0.71 34.71
C GLY A 67 -19.89 2.18 34.68
N ASP A 68 -18.67 2.40 34.19
CA ASP A 68 -18.03 3.72 34.11
C ASP A 68 -18.78 4.71 33.19
N ASP A 69 -19.67 4.23 32.32
CA ASP A 69 -20.44 5.09 31.44
C ASP A 69 -21.67 5.72 32.12
N LEU A 70 -22.05 5.22 33.30
CA LEU A 70 -23.02 5.89 34.17
C LEU A 70 -22.46 7.19 34.76
N ALA A 71 -21.14 7.37 34.80
CA ALA A 71 -20.54 8.55 35.39
C ALA A 71 -20.86 9.82 34.58
N GLY A 72 -21.52 10.79 35.21
CA GLY A 72 -21.91 12.05 34.56
C GLY A 72 -23.06 11.90 33.57
N LEU A 73 -23.90 10.88 33.74
CA LEU A 73 -25.17 10.74 33.02
C LEU A 73 -26.05 11.99 33.26
N PRO A 74 -26.82 12.48 32.27
CA PRO A 74 -27.74 13.59 32.50
C PRO A 74 -28.80 13.23 33.54
N ASP A 75 -29.21 14.20 34.36
CA ASP A 75 -30.24 13.99 35.37
C ASP A 75 -31.56 13.53 34.71
N GLY A 76 -32.14 12.45 35.26
CA GLY A 76 -33.37 11.84 34.74
C GLY A 76 -33.19 10.99 33.49
N ALA A 77 -31.96 10.79 33.00
CA ALA A 77 -31.70 9.89 31.88
C ALA A 77 -31.98 8.42 32.27
N ASP A 78 -32.59 7.66 31.35
CA ASP A 78 -32.77 6.22 31.48
C ASP A 78 -31.60 5.49 30.79
N PRO A 79 -30.71 4.81 31.55
CA PRO A 79 -29.56 4.08 30.99
C PRO A 79 -29.94 2.99 29.97
N SER A 80 -31.19 2.51 29.98
CA SER A 80 -31.67 1.51 29.01
C SER A 80 -31.96 2.10 27.61
N GLN A 81 -32.03 3.42 27.50
CA GLN A 81 -32.35 4.13 26.25
C GLN A 81 -31.09 4.57 25.48
N GLY A 82 -29.92 4.11 25.90
CA GLY A 82 -28.67 4.33 25.19
C GLY A 82 -28.59 3.53 23.88
N PHE A 83 -27.77 4.03 22.97
CA PHE A 83 -27.39 3.32 21.77
C PHE A 83 -25.97 3.71 21.38
N SER A 84 -25.32 2.82 20.64
CA SER A 84 -23.99 3.05 20.09
C SER A 84 -24.07 3.18 18.58
N ILE A 85 -23.18 3.97 18.00
CA ILE A 85 -22.97 4.00 16.56
C ILE A 85 -21.50 3.75 16.27
N ASP A 86 -21.25 2.97 15.22
CA ASP A 86 -19.89 2.76 14.71
C ASP A 86 -19.67 3.70 13.53
N THR A 87 -18.55 4.44 13.55
CA THR A 87 -18.18 5.33 12.46
C THR A 87 -17.29 4.61 11.45
N ALA A 88 -17.24 5.14 10.22
CA ALA A 88 -16.34 4.58 9.20
C ALA A 88 -14.87 4.57 9.62
N SER A 89 -14.47 5.51 10.48
CA SER A 89 -13.13 5.63 11.09
C SER A 89 -12.87 4.67 12.25
N GLY A 90 -13.64 3.58 12.41
CA GLY A 90 -13.41 2.58 13.46
C GLY A 90 -13.81 3.00 14.88
N ARG A 91 -14.44 4.17 15.07
CA ARG A 91 -14.79 4.66 16.41
C ARG A 91 -16.23 4.33 16.75
N THR A 92 -16.44 3.80 17.96
CA THR A 92 -17.78 3.66 18.53
C THR A 92 -18.12 4.90 19.35
N LEU A 93 -19.26 5.53 19.05
CA LEU A 93 -19.81 6.64 19.81
C LEU A 93 -21.00 6.16 20.63
N LEU A 94 -20.91 6.29 21.94
CA LEU A 94 -22.04 6.03 22.83
C LEU A 94 -22.93 7.26 22.92
N MET A 95 -24.22 7.07 22.70
CA MET A 95 -25.22 8.11 22.50
C MET A 95 -26.50 7.82 23.29
N MET A 96 -27.27 8.88 23.56
CA MET A 96 -28.56 8.79 24.23
C MET A 96 -29.43 9.99 23.87
N CYS A 97 -30.74 9.80 23.80
CA CYS A 97 -31.67 10.91 23.65
C CYS A 97 -31.79 11.73 24.95
N ALA A 98 -32.26 12.98 24.85
CA ALA A 98 -32.49 13.78 26.05
C ALA A 98 -33.49 13.07 27.01
N PRO A 99 -33.35 13.22 28.35
CA PRO A 99 -34.24 12.63 29.35
C PRO A 99 -35.73 12.93 29.17
N THR A 100 -36.04 14.09 28.58
CA THR A 100 -37.40 14.54 28.26
C THR A 100 -37.92 13.98 26.94
N GLY A 101 -37.10 13.24 26.20
CA GLY A 101 -37.45 12.58 24.95
C GLY A 101 -38.20 11.27 25.19
N SER A 102 -39.11 10.93 24.28
CA SER A 102 -39.77 9.63 24.32
C SER A 102 -38.80 8.50 23.94
N PRO A 103 -38.94 7.27 24.48
CA PRO A 103 -38.19 6.08 24.03
C PRO A 103 -38.23 5.83 22.51
N LYS A 104 -39.28 6.31 21.84
CA LYS A 104 -39.42 6.24 20.37
C LYS A 104 -38.34 7.04 19.64
N SER A 105 -37.76 8.07 20.28
CA SER A 105 -36.74 8.92 19.68
C SER A 105 -35.42 8.17 19.45
N ALA A 106 -34.98 7.32 20.38
CA ALA A 106 -33.76 6.52 20.21
C ALA A 106 -33.91 5.52 19.06
N GLN A 107 -35.06 4.86 18.96
CA GLN A 107 -35.36 3.95 17.85
C GLN A 107 -35.41 4.66 16.49
N LEU A 108 -35.95 5.88 16.43
CA LEU A 108 -35.96 6.68 15.20
C LEU A 108 -34.54 7.03 14.75
N TRP A 109 -33.67 7.43 15.68
CA TRP A 109 -32.26 7.71 15.39
C TRP A 109 -31.52 6.48 14.90
N MET A 110 -31.65 5.34 15.60
CA MET A 110 -31.03 4.08 15.17
C MET A 110 -31.49 3.65 13.77
N ARG A 111 -32.80 3.78 13.46
CA ARG A 111 -33.32 3.49 12.11
C ARG A 111 -32.72 4.41 11.06
N ALA A 112 -32.63 5.71 11.35
CA ALA A 112 -32.03 6.66 10.41
C ALA A 112 -30.54 6.38 10.17
N PHE A 113 -29.80 6.00 11.21
CA PHE A 113 -28.38 5.62 11.09
C PHE A 113 -28.20 4.34 10.27
N LYS A 114 -29.01 3.31 10.51
CA LYS A 114 -28.97 2.07 9.71
C LYS A 114 -29.29 2.32 8.24
N ALA A 115 -30.37 3.06 7.97
CA ALA A 115 -30.73 3.42 6.60
C ALA A 115 -29.63 4.24 5.89
N SER A 116 -28.96 5.13 6.63
CA SER A 116 -27.83 5.91 6.11
C SER A 116 -26.63 5.03 5.79
N ALA A 117 -26.31 4.05 6.64
CA ALA A 117 -25.21 3.11 6.43
C ALA A 117 -25.47 2.20 5.22
N GLU A 118 -26.71 1.71 5.08
CA GLU A 118 -27.15 0.91 3.94
C GLU A 118 -27.04 1.71 2.64
N ALA A 119 -27.53 2.95 2.61
CA ALA A 119 -27.43 3.82 1.44
C ALA A 119 -25.97 4.12 1.03
N GLU A 120 -25.08 4.33 2.00
CA GLU A 120 -23.65 4.54 1.72
C GLU A 120 -22.98 3.26 1.18
N ALA A 121 -23.34 2.09 1.70
CA ALA A 121 -22.86 0.80 1.21
C ALA A 121 -23.33 0.52 -0.23
N GLU A 122 -24.61 0.79 -0.54
CA GLU A 122 -25.17 0.66 -1.89
C GLU A 122 -24.49 1.62 -2.88
N ALA A 123 -24.29 2.88 -2.50
CA ALA A 123 -23.60 3.85 -3.33
C ALA A 123 -22.15 3.44 -3.62
N LYS A 124 -21.45 2.91 -2.62
CA LYS A 124 -20.08 2.40 -2.78
C LYS A 124 -20.04 1.18 -3.71
N ALA A 125 -20.96 0.23 -3.55
CA ALA A 125 -21.04 -0.95 -4.42
C ALA A 125 -21.35 -0.57 -5.87
N ALA A 126 -22.25 0.40 -6.10
CA ALA A 126 -22.54 0.92 -7.43
C ALA A 126 -21.32 1.57 -8.09
N ALA A 127 -20.56 2.38 -7.34
CA ALA A 127 -19.34 3.02 -7.83
C ALA A 127 -18.24 1.99 -8.16
N GLU A 128 -18.08 0.95 -7.35
CA GLU A 128 -17.13 -0.15 -7.63
C GLU A 128 -17.52 -0.93 -8.89
N GLN A 129 -18.82 -1.18 -9.09
CA GLN A 129 -19.33 -1.85 -10.30
C GLN A 129 -19.10 -1.00 -11.56
N GLU A 130 -19.32 0.31 -11.49
CA GLU A 130 -19.05 1.24 -12.59
C GLU A 130 -17.55 1.30 -12.93
N ALA A 131 -16.69 1.37 -11.91
CA ALA A 131 -15.24 1.34 -12.09
C ALA A 131 -14.77 0.01 -12.71
N ALA A 132 -15.32 -1.12 -12.27
CA ALA A 132 -15.01 -2.43 -12.85
C ALA A 132 -15.46 -2.53 -14.32
N ALA A 133 -16.64 -2.01 -14.65
CA ALA A 133 -17.13 -1.95 -16.02
C ALA A 133 -16.25 -1.07 -16.93
N ALA A 134 -15.80 0.08 -16.43
CA ALA A 134 -14.88 0.96 -17.14
C ALA A 134 -13.51 0.30 -17.39
N ALA A 135 -12.97 -0.42 -16.39
CA ALA A 135 -11.72 -1.16 -16.53
C ALA A 135 -11.83 -2.30 -17.55
N ALA A 136 -12.95 -3.05 -17.54
CA ALA A 136 -13.22 -4.09 -18.52
C ALA A 136 -13.34 -3.53 -19.96
N ALA A 137 -14.00 -2.39 -20.12
CA ALA A 137 -14.09 -1.71 -21.41
C ALA A 137 -12.73 -1.23 -21.93
N ALA A 138 -11.85 -0.74 -21.05
CA ALA A 138 -10.50 -0.34 -21.41
C ALA A 138 -9.65 -1.53 -21.89
N LEU A 139 -9.72 -2.67 -21.20
CA LEU A 139 -9.02 -3.90 -21.61
C LEU A 139 -9.54 -4.41 -22.95
N ALA A 140 -10.85 -4.39 -23.18
CA ALA A 140 -11.44 -4.81 -24.46
C ALA A 140 -10.96 -3.93 -25.64
N LEU A 141 -10.77 -2.62 -25.41
CA LEU A 141 -10.27 -1.71 -26.42
C LEU A 141 -8.79 -1.93 -26.72
N GLU A 142 -7.98 -2.22 -25.69
CA GLU A 142 -6.57 -2.60 -25.86
C GLU A 142 -6.42 -3.92 -26.62
N GLU A 143 -7.25 -4.92 -26.30
CA GLU A 143 -7.24 -6.21 -27.00
C GLU A 143 -7.65 -6.06 -28.47
N ALA A 144 -8.69 -5.26 -28.76
CA ALA A 144 -9.10 -4.96 -30.13
C ALA A 144 -7.97 -4.29 -30.93
N ALA A 145 -7.27 -3.30 -30.33
CA ALA A 145 -6.12 -2.66 -30.96
C ALA A 145 -4.96 -3.64 -31.21
N ARG A 146 -4.72 -4.58 -30.29
CA ARG A 146 -3.70 -5.64 -30.46
C ARG A 146 -4.06 -6.59 -31.60
N GLN A 147 -5.32 -6.98 -31.71
CA GLN A 147 -5.80 -7.84 -32.80
C GLN A 147 -5.69 -7.13 -34.16
N GLU A 148 -6.01 -5.84 -34.24
CA GLU A 148 -5.85 -5.04 -35.46
C GLU A 148 -4.37 -4.92 -35.87
N ALA A 149 -3.47 -4.65 -34.91
CA ALA A 149 -2.03 -4.60 -35.17
C ALA A 149 -1.48 -5.95 -35.63
N ALA A 150 -1.92 -7.06 -35.02
CA ALA A 150 -1.53 -8.41 -35.42
C ALA A 150 -2.02 -8.74 -36.84
N ALA A 151 -3.26 -8.36 -37.19
CA ALA A 151 -3.80 -8.55 -38.54
C ALA A 151 -3.01 -7.72 -39.59
N ALA A 152 -2.65 -6.48 -39.26
CA ALA A 152 -1.82 -5.64 -40.12
C ALA A 152 -0.40 -6.23 -40.32
N ALA A 153 0.22 -6.75 -39.26
CA ALA A 153 1.52 -7.41 -39.35
C ALA A 153 1.46 -8.69 -40.20
N ALA A 154 0.42 -9.51 -40.04
CA ALA A 154 0.20 -10.70 -40.85
C ALA A 154 0.01 -10.36 -42.34
N ALA A 155 -0.75 -9.31 -42.65
CA ALA A 155 -0.93 -8.83 -44.02
C ALA A 155 0.39 -8.32 -44.64
N ALA A 156 1.21 -7.61 -43.87
CA ALA A 156 2.52 -7.14 -44.33
C ALA A 156 3.48 -8.31 -44.59
N ALA A 157 3.50 -9.33 -43.72
CA ALA A 157 4.30 -10.53 -43.92
C ALA A 157 3.87 -11.31 -45.17
N ALA A 158 2.57 -11.45 -45.41
CA ALA A 158 2.04 -12.08 -46.62
C ALA A 158 2.42 -11.33 -47.90
N ALA A 159 2.39 -9.99 -47.88
CA ALA A 159 2.81 -9.16 -49.01
C ALA A 159 4.32 -9.28 -49.29
N ALA A 160 5.14 -9.34 -48.24
CA ALA A 160 6.59 -9.55 -48.38
C ALA A 160 6.90 -10.92 -48.99
N ALA A 161 6.23 -11.98 -48.53
CA ALA A 161 6.38 -13.33 -49.08
C ALA A 161 5.98 -13.40 -50.57
N ALA A 162 4.87 -12.77 -50.95
CA ALA A 162 4.44 -12.69 -52.34
C ALA A 162 5.46 -11.93 -53.23
N SER A 163 6.05 -10.85 -52.71
CA SER A 163 7.09 -10.11 -53.43
C SER A 163 8.38 -10.93 -53.61
N ALA A 164 8.77 -11.72 -52.61
CA ALA A 164 9.94 -12.61 -52.70
C ALA A 164 9.74 -13.68 -53.79
N GLN A 165 8.57 -14.33 -53.80
CA GLN A 165 8.22 -15.32 -54.83
C GLN A 165 8.21 -14.72 -56.25
N ALA A 166 7.71 -13.49 -56.41
CA ALA A 166 7.72 -12.80 -57.69
C ALA A 166 9.16 -12.47 -58.16
N ALA A 167 10.04 -12.06 -57.24
CA ALA A 167 11.45 -11.80 -57.54
C ALA A 167 12.20 -13.09 -57.93
N GLU A 168 11.91 -14.20 -57.27
CA GLU A 168 12.49 -15.50 -57.59
C GLU A 168 12.03 -16.02 -58.97
N ALA A 169 10.73 -15.90 -59.28
CA ALA A 169 10.20 -16.22 -60.60
C ALA A 169 10.85 -15.38 -61.72
N ALA A 170 11.06 -14.08 -61.48
CA ALA A 170 11.73 -13.19 -62.44
C ALA A 170 13.22 -13.55 -62.64
N ARG A 171 13.91 -14.03 -61.60
CA ARG A 171 15.28 -14.53 -61.73
C ARG A 171 15.33 -15.78 -62.61
N ALA A 172 14.41 -16.73 -62.41
CA ALA A 172 14.34 -17.95 -63.21
C ALA A 172 14.10 -17.68 -64.71
N GLU A 173 13.32 -16.66 -65.07
CA GLU A 173 13.12 -16.26 -66.48
C GLU A 173 14.35 -15.57 -67.11
N SER A 174 15.27 -15.02 -66.30
CA SER A 174 16.47 -14.33 -66.78
C SER A 174 17.66 -15.26 -67.08
N GLU A 175 17.60 -16.53 -66.68
CA GLU A 175 18.58 -17.57 -67.04
C GLU A 175 18.40 -18.03 -68.50
N ILE A 176 18.67 -17.12 -69.45
CA ILE A 176 18.91 -17.50 -70.83
C ILE A 176 20.33 -18.09 -70.88
N PRO A 177 20.53 -19.34 -71.32
CA PRO A 177 21.85 -19.95 -71.37
C PRO A 177 22.77 -19.10 -72.27
N SER A 178 23.85 -18.61 -71.67
CA SER A 178 24.85 -17.84 -72.39
C SER A 178 25.43 -18.67 -73.55
N PRO A 179 25.59 -18.09 -74.75
CA PRO A 179 26.23 -18.78 -75.86
C PRO A 179 27.70 -19.11 -75.52
N PRO A 180 28.25 -20.20 -76.09
CA PRO A 180 29.54 -20.76 -75.68
C PRO A 180 30.70 -19.77 -75.88
N PRO A 181 31.72 -19.80 -74.99
CA PRO A 181 32.83 -18.85 -75.01
C PRO A 181 33.74 -19.06 -76.23
N THR A 182 34.14 -17.96 -76.85
CA THR A 182 35.20 -17.89 -77.88
C THR A 182 36.59 -17.86 -77.20
N PRO A 183 37.62 -18.50 -77.77
CA PRO A 183 38.93 -18.64 -77.12
C PRO A 183 39.75 -17.34 -77.16
N PRO A 184 40.59 -17.06 -76.13
CA PRO A 184 41.37 -15.83 -76.04
C PRO A 184 42.76 -15.96 -76.72
N PRO A 185 43.33 -14.86 -77.26
CA PRO A 185 44.76 -14.80 -77.59
C PRO A 185 45.60 -14.27 -76.42
N ALA A 186 46.91 -14.48 -76.57
CA ALA A 186 47.94 -14.45 -75.54
C ALA A 186 48.31 -13.07 -74.95
N ALA A 187 48.58 -13.11 -73.64
CA ALA A 187 49.60 -12.43 -72.82
C ALA A 187 50.09 -11.02 -73.19
N THR A 188 50.10 -10.12 -72.20
CA THR A 188 51.27 -9.30 -71.80
C THR A 188 51.11 -8.82 -70.33
N GLN A 189 52.24 -8.66 -69.65
CA GLN A 189 52.49 -8.62 -68.21
C GLN A 189 52.16 -7.28 -67.49
N ALA A 190 51.83 -7.39 -66.19
CA ALA A 190 52.18 -6.63 -64.95
C ALA A 190 52.89 -5.24 -65.03
N PRO A 191 52.91 -4.36 -63.97
CA PRO A 191 52.82 -4.69 -62.53
C PRO A 191 52.10 -3.72 -61.54
N GLU A 192 51.73 -4.30 -60.39
CA GLU A 192 51.84 -3.86 -58.98
C GLU A 192 51.35 -2.52 -58.38
N THR A 193 50.56 -2.69 -57.29
CA THR A 193 50.50 -1.96 -55.97
C THR A 193 49.63 -0.69 -55.81
N PRO A 194 49.27 -0.26 -54.57
CA PRO A 194 48.31 -0.88 -53.63
C PRO A 194 47.33 0.17 -52.99
N ALA A 195 46.38 -0.26 -52.14
CA ALA A 195 45.70 0.45 -51.02
C ALA A 195 45.23 1.92 -51.21
N ASP A 196 44.01 2.35 -50.94
CA ASP A 196 43.25 2.19 -49.69
C ASP A 196 41.78 2.63 -49.92
N ALA A 197 40.83 1.95 -49.27
CA ALA A 197 39.41 2.26 -49.29
C ALA A 197 38.94 2.81 -47.93
N GLN A 198 38.28 3.97 -47.91
CA GLN A 198 37.42 4.40 -46.80
C GLN A 198 35.95 4.26 -47.19
N HIS A 199 35.25 3.45 -46.39
CA HIS A 199 33.85 3.08 -46.46
C HIS A 199 32.93 4.25 -46.11
N GLY A 200 31.84 4.36 -46.86
CA GLY A 200 30.64 5.12 -46.50
C GLY A 200 29.40 4.24 -46.64
N ALA A 201 28.81 3.93 -45.48
CA ALA A 201 27.40 3.68 -45.21
C ALA A 201 26.66 2.49 -45.86
N ALA A 202 26.29 1.57 -44.96
CA ALA A 202 24.94 1.03 -44.75
C ALA A 202 24.32 0.14 -45.84
N CYS A 203 24.33 -1.16 -45.57
CA CYS A 203 23.18 -2.04 -45.82
C CYS A 203 23.16 -3.12 -44.73
N ALA A 204 22.04 -3.20 -44.03
CA ALA A 204 21.69 -4.33 -43.17
C ALA A 204 20.91 -5.32 -44.04
N GLU A 205 21.55 -6.41 -44.43
CA GLU A 205 20.88 -7.59 -44.96
C GLU A 205 20.82 -8.64 -43.85
N ALA A 206 19.58 -9.01 -43.54
CA ALA A 206 19.23 -10.20 -42.81
C ALA A 206 19.16 -11.34 -43.83
N GLU A 207 19.85 -12.44 -43.54
CA GLU A 207 19.49 -13.80 -43.98
C GLU A 207 20.53 -14.76 -43.40
N ILE A 208 20.13 -15.58 -42.41
CA ILE A 208 20.55 -16.98 -42.32
C ILE A 208 19.36 -17.76 -41.76
N GLU A 209 18.94 -18.72 -42.57
CA GLU A 209 17.98 -19.79 -42.30
C GLU A 209 18.40 -20.64 -41.09
N ALA A 210 17.41 -21.08 -40.32
CA ALA A 210 17.55 -22.23 -39.45
C ALA A 210 16.21 -22.99 -39.40
N GLU A 211 16.01 -23.86 -40.39
CA GLU A 211 15.31 -25.11 -40.14
C GLU A 211 16.17 -25.95 -39.18
N CYS A 212 15.63 -26.36 -38.03
CA CYS A 212 16.02 -27.59 -37.34
C CYS A 212 15.04 -27.89 -36.18
N ASP A 213 14.26 -28.95 -36.42
CA ASP A 213 13.89 -30.04 -35.52
C ASP A 213 13.22 -29.76 -34.16
N SER A 214 11.94 -30.13 -34.12
CA SER A 214 11.03 -30.18 -32.97
C SER A 214 11.29 -31.36 -32.00
N GLU A 215 12.54 -31.66 -31.65
CA GLU A 215 12.86 -32.76 -30.71
C GLU A 215 13.60 -32.35 -29.41
N ASP A 216 13.77 -31.05 -29.14
CA ASP A 216 14.60 -30.58 -28.01
C ASP A 216 13.86 -29.97 -26.80
N GLU A 217 12.53 -30.10 -26.70
CA GLU A 217 11.78 -29.59 -25.53
C GLU A 217 12.02 -30.45 -24.27
N ALA A 218 12.15 -31.78 -24.44
CA ALA A 218 12.46 -32.69 -23.34
C ALA A 218 13.92 -32.61 -22.86
N VAL A 219 14.85 -32.26 -23.76
CA VAL A 219 16.28 -32.09 -23.42
C VAL A 219 16.50 -30.74 -22.74
N ALA A 220 15.75 -29.70 -23.13
CA ALA A 220 15.78 -28.41 -22.45
C ALA A 220 15.28 -28.50 -20.99
N GLU A 221 14.19 -29.23 -20.73
CA GLU A 221 13.70 -29.46 -19.37
C GLU A 221 14.68 -30.29 -18.53
N ALA A 222 15.29 -31.34 -19.10
CA ALA A 222 16.29 -32.14 -18.41
C ALA A 222 17.58 -31.34 -18.10
N LYS A 223 17.98 -30.43 -18.98
CA LYS A 223 19.15 -29.56 -18.79
C LYS A 223 18.87 -28.46 -17.76
N LEU A 224 17.64 -27.97 -17.68
CA LEU A 224 17.19 -27.02 -16.66
C LEU A 224 17.07 -27.69 -15.28
N ALA A 225 16.63 -28.95 -15.22
CA ALA A 225 16.65 -29.77 -14.00
C ALA A 225 18.08 -30.12 -13.54
N LEU A 226 19.02 -30.29 -14.47
CA LEU A 226 20.44 -30.53 -14.17
C LEU A 226 21.19 -29.25 -13.76
N GLU A 227 20.75 -28.07 -14.21
CA GLU A 227 21.27 -26.79 -13.68
C GLU A 227 20.67 -26.42 -12.33
N LEU A 228 19.39 -26.73 -12.09
CA LEU A 228 18.76 -26.59 -10.77
C LEU A 228 19.37 -27.50 -9.72
N SER A 229 19.89 -28.67 -10.09
CA SER A 229 20.60 -29.58 -9.17
C SER A 229 22.07 -29.19 -8.93
N LYS A 230 22.60 -28.21 -9.68
CA LYS A 230 23.93 -27.62 -9.46
C LYS A 230 23.89 -26.29 -8.72
N LEU A 231 22.71 -25.73 -8.48
CA LEU A 231 22.55 -24.63 -7.53
C LEU A 231 22.98 -25.13 -6.14
N PRO A 232 23.83 -24.39 -5.41
CA PRO A 232 24.18 -24.76 -4.05
C PRO A 232 22.88 -24.92 -3.25
N GLU A 233 22.76 -26.04 -2.54
CA GLU A 233 21.62 -26.26 -1.65
C GLU A 233 21.42 -24.99 -0.80
N PRO A 234 20.16 -24.51 -0.66
CA PRO A 234 19.89 -23.35 0.16
C PRO A 234 20.55 -23.61 1.51
N PRO A 235 21.34 -22.66 2.05
CA PRO A 235 22.13 -22.91 3.26
C PRO A 235 21.22 -23.51 4.32
N SER A 236 21.49 -24.77 4.68
CA SER A 236 20.75 -25.51 5.68
C SER A 236 20.68 -24.64 6.93
N GLU A 237 19.46 -24.33 7.35
CA GLU A 237 19.11 -23.72 8.63
C GLU A 237 20.21 -22.78 9.16
N ARG A 238 20.23 -21.54 8.64
CA ARG A 238 20.90 -20.47 9.38
C ARG A 238 20.28 -20.46 10.77
N ASP A 239 21.11 -20.82 11.76
CA ASP A 239 20.90 -20.73 13.20
C ASP A 239 19.83 -19.68 13.54
N ASP A 240 18.59 -20.12 13.77
CA ASP A 240 17.46 -19.27 14.20
C ASP A 240 17.67 -18.74 15.64
N SER A 241 18.83 -19.01 16.23
CA SER A 241 19.28 -18.56 17.55
C SER A 241 19.60 -17.05 17.64
N ASP A 242 19.67 -16.34 16.50
CA ASP A 242 19.89 -14.88 16.44
C ASP A 242 18.60 -14.04 16.28
N LEU A 243 17.44 -14.67 16.13
CA LEU A 243 16.15 -13.98 16.23
C LEU A 243 15.89 -13.68 17.71
N MET A 244 16.40 -12.53 18.15
CA MET A 244 16.23 -12.08 19.53
C MET A 244 14.75 -12.12 19.91
N GLU A 245 14.44 -12.84 20.99
CA GLU A 245 13.14 -12.79 21.65
C GLU A 245 12.85 -11.32 22.02
N CYS A 246 12.00 -10.67 21.23
CA CYS A 246 11.53 -9.33 21.47
C CYS A 246 10.58 -9.36 22.68
N SER A 247 11.15 -9.27 23.88
CA SER A 247 10.36 -9.13 25.11
C SER A 247 9.46 -7.89 25.04
N ARG A 248 8.33 -7.89 25.76
CA ARG A 248 7.43 -6.72 25.84
C ARG A 248 8.16 -5.42 26.19
N ALA A 249 9.15 -5.48 27.08
CA ALA A 249 9.98 -4.33 27.44
C ALA A 249 10.78 -3.78 26.25
N ASN A 250 11.26 -4.65 25.36
CA ASN A 250 11.94 -4.25 24.13
C ASN A 250 10.97 -3.60 23.14
N VAL A 251 9.75 -4.13 23.03
CA VAL A 251 8.69 -3.57 22.16
C VAL A 251 8.29 -2.15 22.63
N GLU A 252 8.13 -1.95 23.94
CA GLU A 252 7.87 -0.65 24.55
C GLU A 252 9.04 0.33 24.35
N ALA A 253 10.28 -0.15 24.42
CA ALA A 253 11.46 0.69 24.17
C ALA A 253 11.54 1.17 22.71
N ILE A 254 11.19 0.29 21.75
CA ILE A 254 11.09 0.69 20.34
C ILE A 254 9.99 1.70 20.16
N PHE A 255 8.82 1.48 20.77
CA PHE A 255 7.70 2.41 20.66
C PHE A 255 8.11 3.83 21.08
N ARG A 256 8.72 3.97 22.26
CA ARG A 256 9.24 5.26 22.75
C ARG A 256 10.36 5.84 21.88
N TRP A 257 11.13 4.98 21.21
CA TRP A 257 12.15 5.45 20.29
C TRP A 257 11.52 6.02 19.02
N VAL A 258 10.44 5.42 18.51
CA VAL A 258 9.74 5.86 17.30
C VAL A 258 8.87 7.10 17.56
N ASP A 259 8.19 7.17 18.70
CA ASP A 259 7.41 8.33 19.18
C ASP A 259 8.35 9.50 19.52
N VAL A 260 8.57 10.41 18.56
CA VAL A 260 9.63 11.43 18.67
C VAL A 260 9.22 12.56 19.59
N ASN A 261 7.94 12.92 19.57
CA ASN A 261 7.40 14.01 20.34
C ASN A 261 6.90 13.56 21.73
N ASN A 262 6.92 12.25 22.00
CA ASN A 262 6.51 11.61 23.25
C ASN A 262 5.07 11.97 23.62
N ASP A 263 4.19 12.04 22.62
CA ASP A 263 2.75 12.28 22.80
C ASP A 263 1.96 10.98 23.05
N GLY A 264 2.63 9.83 22.96
CA GLY A 264 2.04 8.51 23.17
C GLY A 264 1.46 7.88 21.90
N GLU A 265 1.64 8.52 20.74
CA GLU A 265 1.09 8.07 19.46
C GLU A 265 2.17 8.15 18.36
N ILE A 266 2.40 7.06 17.62
CA ILE A 266 3.32 7.08 16.47
C ILE A 266 2.58 7.55 15.23
N GLN A 267 2.94 8.71 14.70
CA GLN A 267 2.37 9.22 13.45
C GLN A 267 3.05 8.61 12.22
N VAL A 268 2.38 8.65 11.06
CA VAL A 268 2.92 8.16 9.77
C VAL A 268 4.32 8.73 9.46
N VAL A 269 4.53 10.02 9.77
CA VAL A 269 5.81 10.70 9.53
C VAL A 269 6.91 10.15 10.45
N GLU A 270 6.59 9.86 11.70
CA GLU A 270 7.53 9.31 12.67
C GLU A 270 7.88 7.86 12.32
N PHE A 271 6.87 7.07 11.99
CA PHE A 271 7.03 5.70 11.51
C PHE A 271 7.88 5.62 10.25
N THR A 272 7.59 6.45 9.24
CA THR A 272 8.36 6.46 7.98
C THR A 272 9.79 6.94 8.18
N ASN A 273 10.03 7.88 9.10
CA ASN A 273 11.38 8.33 9.48
C ASN A 273 12.16 7.23 10.21
N ALA A 274 11.52 6.50 11.11
CA ALA A 274 12.08 5.34 11.78
C ALA A 274 12.40 4.21 10.79
N ALA A 275 11.43 3.81 9.95
CA ALA A 275 11.57 2.75 8.96
C ALA A 275 12.60 3.07 7.86
N SER A 276 12.81 4.35 7.54
CA SER A 276 13.83 4.78 6.57
C SER A 276 15.21 5.03 7.18
N GLY A 277 15.38 4.83 8.49
CA GLY A 277 16.63 5.12 9.21
C GLY A 277 17.00 6.61 9.25
N LYS A 278 16.07 7.51 8.85
CA LYS A 278 16.26 8.97 8.84
C LYS A 278 16.07 9.59 10.23
N HIS A 279 15.60 8.81 11.19
CA HIS A 279 15.40 9.19 12.60
C HIS A 279 16.61 9.88 13.25
N ARG A 280 17.83 9.53 12.82
CA ARG A 280 19.09 10.13 13.29
C ARG A 280 19.22 11.64 13.02
N VAL A 281 18.48 12.19 12.06
CA VAL A 281 18.61 13.60 11.63
C VAL A 281 17.65 14.51 12.41
N THR A 282 16.47 14.01 12.77
CA THR A 282 15.41 14.79 13.46
C THR A 282 15.71 15.00 14.94
N MET A 283 16.28 14.02 15.65
CA MET A 283 16.60 14.19 17.09
C MET A 283 17.68 15.25 17.37
N ARG A 284 18.60 15.51 16.43
CA ARG A 284 19.56 16.64 16.55
C ARG A 284 18.92 18.01 16.42
N LYS A 285 17.78 18.10 15.72
CA LYS A 285 17.06 19.36 15.47
C LYS A 285 16.04 19.67 16.57
N ALA A 286 15.57 18.64 17.29
CA ALA A 286 14.62 18.73 18.41
C ALA A 286 15.28 19.03 19.78
N GLY A 287 16.58 19.30 19.85
CA GLY A 287 17.23 19.78 21.08
C GLY A 287 17.50 18.71 22.15
N VAL A 288 17.31 17.43 21.86
CA VAL A 288 17.73 16.33 22.75
C VAL A 288 19.24 16.13 22.60
N SER A 289 19.99 16.75 23.51
CA SER A 289 21.45 16.63 23.61
C SER A 289 21.86 15.20 24.00
N LEU A 290 22.04 14.32 23.02
CA LEU A 290 22.90 13.15 23.19
C LEU A 290 24.35 13.61 23.09
N SER A 291 25.06 13.49 24.22
CA SER A 291 26.44 13.89 24.42
C SER A 291 27.35 13.50 23.25
N LYS A 292 28.12 14.48 22.77
CA LYS A 292 29.21 14.35 21.79
C LYS A 292 30.10 13.15 22.12
N ARG A 293 29.94 12.03 21.39
CA ARG A 293 31.04 11.12 21.04
C ARG A 293 30.58 10.08 20.02
N HIS A 294 31.30 10.04 18.90
CA HIS A 294 31.27 9.04 17.80
C HIS A 294 30.12 9.12 16.79
N SER A 295 30.40 9.80 15.67
CA SER A 295 29.70 9.57 14.41
C SER A 295 30.10 8.19 13.87
N TYR A 296 29.36 7.14 14.22
CA TYR A 296 29.48 5.87 13.53
C TYR A 296 28.73 5.96 12.19
N LYS A 297 29.50 6.02 11.10
CA LYS A 297 29.03 5.58 9.77
C LYS A 297 28.90 4.06 9.86
N ILE A 298 27.69 3.54 9.93
CA ILE A 298 27.43 2.12 9.77
C ILE A 298 27.17 1.90 8.26
N PRO A 299 28.01 1.13 7.55
CA PRO A 299 27.78 0.84 6.13
C PRO A 299 26.66 -0.18 5.98
N GLY A 300 25.70 0.12 5.09
CA GLY A 300 24.95 -0.90 4.35
C GLY A 300 24.00 -1.78 5.15
N MET A 301 22.84 -1.23 5.52
CA MET A 301 21.51 -1.88 5.36
C MET A 301 20.44 -0.97 5.97
N VAL A 302 20.08 0.06 5.21
CA VAL A 302 18.76 0.69 5.36
C VAL A 302 17.80 -0.29 4.68
N MET A 303 16.79 -0.77 5.39
CA MET A 303 15.71 -1.51 4.75
C MET A 303 15.12 -0.61 3.66
N GLN A 304 15.45 -0.87 2.40
CA GLN A 304 14.85 -0.22 1.24
C GLN A 304 13.45 -0.81 1.02
N ILE A 305 12.62 -0.73 2.06
CA ILE A 305 11.20 -0.97 1.91
C ILE A 305 10.67 0.20 1.07
N SER A 306 9.98 -0.11 -0.02
CA SER A 306 9.34 0.91 -0.84
C SER A 306 8.39 1.75 0.01
N ASP A 307 8.18 3.03 -0.33
CA ASP A 307 7.28 3.88 0.46
C ASP A 307 5.84 3.33 0.51
N PHE A 308 5.45 2.56 -0.52
CA PHE A 308 4.18 1.83 -0.55
C PHE A 308 4.09 0.74 0.53
N GLN A 309 5.13 -0.08 0.68
CA GLN A 309 5.18 -1.12 1.71
C GLN A 309 5.25 -0.52 3.13
N LYS A 310 5.89 0.65 3.32
CA LYS A 310 5.89 1.35 4.62
C LYS A 310 4.50 1.83 5.01
N LEU A 311 3.76 2.39 4.05
CA LEU A 311 2.39 2.84 4.27
C LEU A 311 1.44 1.67 4.51
N SER A 312 1.60 0.57 3.76
CA SER A 312 0.84 -0.66 3.97
C SER A 312 1.11 -1.27 5.35
N LEU A 313 2.37 -1.30 5.78
CA LEU A 313 2.74 -1.77 7.11
C LEU A 313 2.15 -0.85 8.19
N PHE A 314 2.28 0.47 8.06
CA PHE A 314 1.67 1.44 8.98
C PHE A 314 0.16 1.22 9.11
N GLN A 315 -0.56 1.07 7.99
CA GLN A 315 -2.00 0.81 7.98
C GLN A 315 -2.37 -0.52 8.63
N SER A 316 -1.49 -1.53 8.58
CA SER A 316 -1.74 -2.80 9.27
C SER A 316 -1.51 -2.73 10.78
N LEU A 317 -0.71 -1.76 11.24
CA LEU A 317 -0.42 -1.51 12.66
C LEU A 317 -1.40 -0.51 13.29
N ASP A 318 -1.98 0.39 12.49
CA ASP A 318 -3.05 1.32 12.85
C ASP A 318 -4.39 0.57 12.85
N ILE A 319 -4.61 -0.20 13.92
CA ILE A 319 -5.76 -1.13 14.04
C ILE A 319 -7.08 -0.35 14.07
N ASP A 320 -7.10 0.79 14.76
CA ASP A 320 -8.30 1.61 14.89
C ASP A 320 -8.50 2.59 13.73
N GLY A 321 -7.51 2.74 12.85
CA GLY A 321 -7.56 3.56 11.64
C GLY A 321 -7.52 5.07 11.92
N ASN A 322 -6.99 5.48 13.08
CA ASN A 322 -6.95 6.87 13.49
C ASN A 322 -5.76 7.66 12.89
N SER A 323 -4.93 7.01 12.05
CA SER A 323 -3.72 7.55 11.42
C SER A 323 -2.57 7.80 12.39
N SER A 324 -2.59 7.14 13.54
CA SER A 324 -1.53 7.07 14.53
C SER A 324 -1.52 5.68 15.15
N ILE A 325 -0.38 5.23 15.69
CA ILE A 325 -0.28 3.92 16.31
C ILE A 325 -0.03 4.12 17.80
N SER A 326 -0.99 3.69 18.63
CA SER A 326 -0.84 3.69 20.09
C SER A 326 0.08 2.56 20.55
N LEU A 327 0.54 2.63 21.81
CA LEU A 327 1.38 1.59 22.39
C LEU A 327 0.64 0.24 22.44
N GLU A 328 -0.66 0.27 22.75
CA GLU A 328 -1.51 -0.91 22.78
C GLU A 328 -1.61 -1.58 21.40
N GLU A 329 -1.83 -0.79 20.34
CA GLU A 329 -1.87 -1.30 18.96
C GLU A 329 -0.51 -1.84 18.52
N TRP A 330 0.57 -1.17 18.89
CA TRP A 330 1.94 -1.61 18.61
C TRP A 330 2.27 -2.95 19.27
N VAL A 331 1.91 -3.12 20.54
CA VAL A 331 2.09 -4.37 21.28
C VAL A 331 1.20 -5.47 20.72
N LEU A 332 -0.08 -5.17 20.44
CA LEU A 332 -1.01 -6.14 19.86
C LEU A 332 -0.56 -6.61 18.48
N ALA A 333 -0.07 -5.70 17.64
CA ALA A 333 0.47 -6.07 16.34
C ALA A 333 1.71 -6.97 16.47
N PHE A 334 2.56 -6.72 17.46
CA PHE A 334 3.70 -7.58 17.75
C PHE A 334 3.28 -8.97 18.22
N GLU A 335 2.35 -9.05 19.18
CA GLU A 335 1.87 -10.32 19.73
C GLU A 335 1.12 -11.17 18.69
N ASN A 336 0.42 -10.53 17.75
CA ASN A 336 -0.35 -11.20 16.69
C ASN A 336 0.42 -11.37 15.38
N SER A 337 1.60 -10.76 15.24
CA SER A 337 2.40 -10.80 14.02
C SER A 337 3.04 -12.18 13.84
N LYS A 338 2.49 -12.96 12.89
CA LYS A 338 3.20 -14.07 12.25
C LYS A 338 4.14 -13.61 11.12
N SER A 339 4.21 -12.31 10.85
CA SER A 339 5.02 -11.77 9.76
C SER A 339 6.50 -11.81 10.12
N ARG A 340 7.24 -12.70 9.45
CA ARG A 340 8.70 -12.79 9.60
C ARG A 340 9.39 -11.47 9.25
N GLU A 341 8.84 -10.72 8.29
CA GLU A 341 9.38 -9.42 7.86
C GLU A 341 9.28 -8.36 8.97
N PHE A 342 8.14 -8.31 9.67
CA PHE A 342 7.94 -7.39 10.79
C PHE A 342 8.85 -7.74 11.98
N GLN A 343 8.98 -9.04 12.30
CA GLN A 343 9.88 -9.48 13.37
C GLN A 343 11.36 -9.21 13.05
N VAL A 344 11.79 -9.43 11.80
CA VAL A 344 13.15 -9.09 11.35
C VAL A 344 13.40 -7.59 11.44
N TRP A 345 12.44 -6.77 11.03
CA TRP A 345 12.54 -5.31 11.14
C TRP A 345 12.66 -4.84 12.59
N MET A 346 11.84 -5.39 13.50
CA MET A 346 11.89 -5.08 14.94
C MET A 346 13.22 -5.50 15.58
N SER A 347 13.73 -6.68 15.24
CA SER A 347 15.04 -7.15 15.71
C SER A 347 16.17 -6.21 15.26
N GLU A 348 16.11 -5.72 14.02
CA GLU A 348 17.10 -4.79 13.48
C GLU A 348 17.03 -3.42 14.17
N ILE A 349 15.83 -2.91 14.48
CA ILE A 349 15.67 -1.67 15.25
C ILE A 349 16.23 -1.84 16.66
N LEU A 350 15.97 -2.97 17.34
CA LEU A 350 16.54 -3.23 18.66
C LEU A 350 18.06 -3.29 18.65
N LYS A 351 18.63 -3.89 17.62
CA LYS A 351 20.07 -3.90 17.41
C LYS A 351 20.60 -2.47 17.25
N GLN A 352 19.92 -1.64 16.46
CA GLN A 352 20.28 -0.23 16.30
C GLN A 352 20.17 0.56 17.61
N ILE A 353 19.10 0.39 18.39
CA ILE A 353 18.94 1.04 19.69
C ILE A 353 20.08 0.63 20.62
N ARG A 354 20.38 -0.67 20.72
CA ARG A 354 21.49 -1.19 21.54
C ARG A 354 22.85 -0.66 21.12
N ASP A 355 23.12 -0.60 19.82
CA ASP A 355 24.38 -0.12 19.25
C ASP A 355 24.52 1.41 19.41
N MET A 356 23.41 2.16 19.45
CA MET A 356 23.41 3.59 19.73
C MET A 356 23.62 3.91 21.23
N GLU A 357 23.14 3.03 22.12
CA GLU A 357 23.17 3.26 23.57
C GLU A 357 24.44 2.74 24.27
N GLY A 358 25.34 2.04 23.57
CA GLY A 358 26.63 1.65 24.16
C GLY A 358 26.50 0.74 25.39
N GLY A 359 25.54 -0.21 25.37
CA GLY A 359 25.43 -1.27 26.36
C GLY A 359 24.48 -0.97 27.52
N PHE A 360 23.18 -0.87 27.25
CA PHE A 360 22.16 -0.93 28.29
C PHE A 360 21.98 -2.39 28.75
N ARG A 361 22.40 -2.70 29.98
CA ARG A 361 22.00 -3.96 30.66
C ARG A 361 20.50 -3.87 30.96
N PRO A 362 19.74 -4.96 30.81
CA PRO A 362 18.31 -4.95 31.08
C PRO A 362 18.08 -4.53 32.54
N LEU A 363 17.18 -3.57 32.73
CA LEU A 363 16.71 -3.14 34.05
C LEU A 363 16.13 -4.35 34.78
N GLN A 364 16.91 -4.94 35.68
CA GLN A 364 16.36 -5.77 36.74
C GLN A 364 15.40 -4.89 37.55
N ARG A 365 14.20 -5.43 37.76
CA ARG A 365 13.15 -4.83 38.61
C ARG A 365 13.76 -4.28 39.90
N VAL A 366 13.46 -3.01 40.18
CA VAL A 366 13.50 -2.43 41.53
C VAL A 366 12.07 -2.28 42.00
#